data_AF-A0A965M7X5-F1
#
_entry.id   AF-A0A965M7X5-F1
#
_cell.length_a   1.000
_cell.length_b   1.000
_cell.length_c   1.000
_cell.angle_alpha   90.00
_cell.angle_beta   90.00
_cell.angle_gamma   90.00
#
_symmetry.space_group_name_H-M   'P 1'
#
loop_
_entity.id
_entity.type
_entity.pdbx_description
1 polymer ?
#
loop_
_entity_poly.entity_id
_entity_poly.type
_entity_poly.pdbx_seq_one_letter_code
_entity_poly.pdbx_strand_id
1 'polypeptide(L)'
;MKYTKEITDKIVAEYQQGAEIKNIAQTFNVPDRSIIAKLSSLGVYQKKQYLNKRGEVPIKKQEHIEQLAQLLEVPSDQLESLEKVNKNVLVLIKNKLSDPKPR
;
A
#
# COMPACT_ATOMS: atom_id res chain seq x y z
N MET A 1 -10.87 -29.34 -1.08
CA MET A 1 -9.53 -29.94 -1.24
C MET A 1 -8.91 -30.15 0.14
N LYS A 2 -8.23 -31.28 0.39
CA LYS A 2 -7.40 -31.43 1.60
C LYS A 2 -6.01 -30.87 1.30
N TYR A 3 -5.56 -29.90 2.09
CA TYR A 3 -4.19 -29.38 2.00
C TYR A 3 -3.25 -30.37 2.67
N THR A 4 -2.61 -31.23 1.87
CA THR A 4 -1.48 -32.03 2.34
C THR A 4 -0.27 -31.12 2.54
N LYS A 5 0.74 -31.61 3.27
CA LYS A 5 1.99 -30.88 3.48
C LYS A 5 2.64 -30.52 2.14
N GLU A 6 2.75 -31.48 1.22
CA GLU A 6 3.31 -31.27 -0.11
C GLU A 6 2.58 -30.21 -0.94
N ILE A 7 1.24 -30.19 -0.91
CA ILE A 7 0.45 -29.17 -1.61
C ILE A 7 0.69 -27.80 -0.99
N THR A 8 0.76 -27.73 0.33
CA THR A 8 0.99 -26.49 1.07
C THR A 8 2.37 -25.92 0.74
N ASP A 9 3.40 -26.78 0.74
CA ASP A 9 4.78 -26.40 0.43
C ASP A 9 4.89 -25.88 -1.01
N LYS A 10 4.20 -26.53 -1.97
CA LYS A 10 4.13 -26.05 -3.37
C LYS A 10 3.46 -24.69 -3.49
N ILE A 11 2.31 -24.49 -2.83
CA ILE A 11 1.60 -23.20 -2.84
C ILE A 11 2.49 -22.08 -2.28
N VAL A 12 3.19 -22.34 -1.17
CA VAL A 12 4.10 -21.36 -0.56
C VAL A 12 5.28 -21.07 -1.48
N ALA A 13 5.87 -22.09 -2.10
CA ALA A 13 6.98 -21.92 -3.04
C ALA A 13 6.57 -21.09 -4.28
N GLU A 14 5.43 -21.39 -4.90
CA GLU A 14 4.91 -20.61 -6.03
C GLU A 14 4.63 -19.16 -5.63
N TYR A 15 4.02 -18.94 -4.46
CA TYR A 15 3.76 -17.59 -3.96
C TYR A 15 5.06 -16.81 -3.69
N GLN A 16 6.08 -17.45 -3.12
CA GLN A 16 7.39 -16.84 -2.87
C GLN A 16 8.17 -16.55 -4.16
N GLN A 17 7.94 -17.31 -5.22
CA GLN A 17 8.47 -17.02 -6.57
C GLN A 17 7.75 -15.85 -7.26
N GLY A 18 6.75 -15.25 -6.62
CA GLY A 18 6.00 -14.11 -7.14
C GLY A 18 4.82 -14.48 -8.05
N ALA A 19 4.40 -15.75 -8.06
CA ALA A 19 3.22 -16.15 -8.81
C ALA A 19 1.96 -15.46 -8.28
N GLU A 20 1.07 -15.06 -9.19
CA GLU A 20 -0.21 -14.49 -8.79
C GLU A 20 -1.10 -15.54 -8.12
N ILE A 21 -1.79 -15.15 -7.04
CA ILE A 21 -2.73 -16.02 -6.31
C ILE A 21 -3.75 -16.68 -7.23
N LYS A 22 -4.20 -15.96 -8.27
CA LYS A 22 -5.14 -16.45 -9.27
C LYS A 22 -4.59 -17.63 -10.07
N ASN A 23 -3.30 -17.60 -10.41
CA ASN A 23 -2.65 -18.68 -11.15
C ASN A 23 -2.50 -19.92 -10.24
N ILE A 24 -2.06 -19.72 -9.00
CA ILE A 24 -1.96 -20.79 -8.00
C ILE A 24 -3.34 -21.43 -7.78
N ALA A 25 -4.37 -20.62 -7.60
CA ALA A 25 -5.75 -21.07 -7.43
C ALA A 25 -6.26 -21.91 -8.61
N GLN A 26 -5.94 -21.50 -9.84
CA GLN A 26 -6.24 -22.26 -11.06
C GLN A 26 -5.50 -23.59 -11.12
N THR A 27 -4.19 -23.63 -10.82
CA THR A 27 -3.38 -24.86 -10.82
C THR A 27 -3.95 -25.92 -9.88
N PHE A 28 -4.42 -25.51 -8.70
CA PHE A 28 -4.97 -26.42 -7.69
C PHE A 28 -6.50 -26.58 -7.77
N ASN A 29 -7.16 -25.95 -8.75
CA ASN A 29 -8.62 -25.93 -8.93
C ASN A 29 -9.38 -25.61 -7.63
N VAL A 30 -8.93 -24.57 -6.92
CA VAL A 30 -9.53 -24.07 -5.69
C VAL A 30 -9.81 -22.57 -5.82
N PRO A 31 -10.78 -22.01 -5.09
CA PRO A 31 -11.04 -20.58 -5.14
C PRO A 31 -9.91 -19.77 -4.51
N ASP A 32 -9.64 -18.58 -5.06
CA ASP A 32 -8.62 -17.64 -4.60
C ASP A 32 -8.68 -17.40 -3.08
N ARG A 33 -9.90 -17.27 -2.53
CA ARG A 33 -10.15 -17.07 -1.10
C ARG A 33 -9.55 -18.19 -0.24
N SER A 34 -9.56 -19.44 -0.71
CA SER A 34 -8.98 -20.57 0.02
C SER A 34 -7.46 -20.53 0.03
N ILE A 35 -6.83 -20.14 -1.09
CA ILE A 35 -5.38 -19.93 -1.15
C ILE A 35 -4.97 -18.78 -0.22
N ILE A 36 -5.69 -17.65 -0.25
CA ILE A 36 -5.46 -16.50 0.63
C ILE A 36 -5.60 -16.91 2.10
N ALA A 37 -6.67 -17.63 2.45
CA ALA A 37 -6.88 -18.12 3.82
C ALA A 37 -5.74 -19.02 4.27
N LYS A 38 -5.28 -19.92 3.40
CA LYS A 38 -4.17 -20.82 3.71
C LYS A 38 -2.86 -20.08 3.90
N LEU A 39 -2.48 -19.21 2.97
CA LEU A 39 -1.27 -18.37 3.07
C LEU A 39 -1.34 -17.44 4.29
N SER A 40 -2.51 -16.91 4.62
CA SER A 40 -2.74 -16.07 5.81
C SER A 40 -2.56 -16.87 7.10
N SER A 41 -3.10 -18.10 7.16
CA SER A 41 -2.94 -18.97 8.34
C SER A 41 -1.48 -19.37 8.60
N LEU A 42 -0.65 -19.35 7.57
CA LEU A 42 0.80 -19.60 7.64
C LEU A 42 1.61 -18.32 7.89
N GLY A 43 0.98 -17.15 7.93
CA GLY A 43 1.65 -15.85 8.10
C GLY A 43 2.46 -15.38 6.88
N VAL A 44 2.34 -16.06 5.74
CA VAL A 44 3.13 -15.75 4.53
C VAL A 44 2.41 -14.76 3.62
N TYR A 45 1.08 -14.70 3.70
CA TYR A 45 0.28 -13.84 2.84
C TYR A 45 0.58 -12.36 3.04
N GLN A 46 1.11 -11.72 2.01
CA GLN A 46 1.23 -10.27 1.92
C GLN A 46 0.04 -9.73 1.13
N LYS A 47 -0.80 -8.94 1.81
CA LYS A 47 -1.93 -8.26 1.18
C LYS A 47 -1.40 -7.27 0.15
N LYS A 48 -1.89 -7.33 -1.10
CA LYS A 48 -1.57 -6.32 -2.12
C LYS A 48 -1.91 -4.93 -1.56
N GLN A 49 -0.90 -4.08 -1.43
CA GLN A 49 -1.09 -2.71 -1.01
C GLN A 49 -1.80 -1.95 -2.13
N TYR A 50 -2.79 -1.14 -1.79
CA TYR A 50 -3.45 -0.29 -2.77
C TYR A 50 -2.51 0.85 -3.14
N LEU A 51 -1.97 0.80 -4.36
CA LEU A 51 -1.07 1.81 -4.91
C LEU A 51 -1.80 2.60 -6.00
N ASN A 52 -1.45 3.88 -6.15
CA ASN A 52 -1.95 4.72 -7.22
C ASN A 52 -1.32 4.35 -8.58
N LYS A 53 -1.73 5.04 -9.67
CA LYS A 53 -1.17 4.82 -11.03
C LYS A 53 0.36 5.03 -11.13
N ARG A 54 0.97 5.65 -10.13
CA ARG A 54 2.42 5.92 -10.03
C ARG A 54 3.15 4.95 -9.10
N GLY A 55 2.45 3.96 -8.53
CA GLY A 55 3.04 3.00 -7.58
C GLY A 55 3.18 3.53 -6.15
N GLU A 56 2.62 4.68 -5.83
CA GLU A 56 2.71 5.28 -4.50
C GLU A 56 1.46 5.00 -3.68
N VAL A 57 1.62 4.90 -2.36
CA VAL A 57 0.48 4.80 -1.44
C VAL A 57 -0.30 6.12 -1.50
N PRO A 58 -1.61 6.09 -1.79
CA PRO A 58 -2.40 7.30 -1.85
C PRO A 58 -2.59 7.89 -0.45
N ILE A 59 -1.91 9.00 -0.20
CA ILE A 59 -2.02 9.81 1.02
C ILE A 59 -3.24 10.74 0.91
N LYS A 60 -3.97 10.98 2.00
CA LYS A 60 -5.13 11.90 1.98
C LYS A 60 -4.67 13.36 1.88
N LYS A 61 -5.58 14.25 1.46
CA LYS A 61 -5.25 15.69 1.38
C LYS A 61 -4.98 16.27 2.77
N GLN A 62 -5.82 15.93 3.76
CA GLN A 62 -5.65 16.30 5.16
C GLN A 62 -4.28 15.91 5.70
N GLU A 63 -3.79 14.69 5.44
CA GLU A 63 -2.45 14.28 5.88
C GLU A 63 -1.33 15.12 5.25
N HIS A 64 -1.50 15.61 4.02
CA HIS A 64 -0.55 16.57 3.45
C HIS A 64 -0.58 17.92 4.16
N ILE A 65 -1.76 18.37 4.61
CA ILE A 65 -1.92 19.63 5.35
C ILE A 65 -1.32 19.49 6.75
N GLU A 66 -1.53 18.37 7.43
CA GLU A 66 -0.91 18.07 8.74
C GLU A 66 0.63 18.03 8.64
N GLN A 67 1.16 17.34 7.63
CA GLN A 67 2.61 17.33 7.37
C GLN A 67 3.16 18.73 7.08
N LEU A 68 2.40 19.55 6.35
CA LEU A 68 2.76 20.96 6.08
C LEU A 68 2.72 21.81 7.35
N ALA A 69 1.69 21.67 8.19
CA ALA A 69 1.60 22.35 9.48
C ALA A 69 2.79 22.00 10.37
N GLN A 70 3.17 20.71 10.42
CA GLN A 70 4.34 20.26 11.15
C GLN A 70 5.65 20.84 10.59
N LEU A 71 5.82 20.90 9.26
CA LEU A 71 6.99 21.50 8.61
C LEU A 71 7.10 23.01 8.84
N LEU A 72 5.95 23.70 8.95
CA LEU A 72 5.87 25.15 9.15
C LEU A 72 5.78 25.55 10.63
N GLU A 73 5.70 24.57 11.55
CA GLU A 73 5.51 24.77 12.99
C GLU A 73 4.27 25.62 13.32
N VAL A 74 3.18 25.45 12.55
CA VAL A 74 1.90 26.14 12.77
C VAL A 74 0.78 25.15 13.06
N PRO A 75 -0.29 25.58 13.77
CA PRO A 75 -1.48 24.75 13.96
C PRO A 75 -2.15 24.42 12.61
N SER A 76 -2.58 23.16 12.45
CA SER A 76 -3.30 22.69 11.26
C SER A 76 -4.58 23.48 10.99
N ASP A 77 -5.22 24.01 12.03
CA ASP A 77 -6.47 24.77 11.94
C ASP A 77 -6.27 26.06 11.14
N GLN A 78 -5.08 26.66 11.19
CA GLN A 78 -4.74 27.83 10.38
C GLN A 78 -4.58 27.48 8.89
N LEU A 79 -4.36 26.20 8.59
CA LEU A 79 -4.19 25.68 7.24
C LEU A 79 -5.47 25.02 6.70
N GLU A 80 -6.61 25.09 7.40
CA GLU A 80 -7.85 24.45 6.96
C GLU A 80 -8.28 24.89 5.55
N SER A 81 -8.04 26.16 5.20
CA SER A 81 -8.32 26.71 3.88
C SER A 81 -7.58 25.99 2.74
N LEU A 82 -6.45 25.32 3.02
CA LEU A 82 -5.70 24.52 2.07
C LEU A 82 -6.46 23.29 1.58
N GLU A 83 -7.46 22.81 2.32
CA GLU A 83 -8.29 21.67 1.88
C GLU A 83 -9.04 21.99 0.58
N LYS A 84 -9.31 23.27 0.31
CA LYS A 84 -9.96 23.74 -0.93
C LYS A 84 -9.03 23.75 -2.14
N VAL A 85 -7.72 23.64 -1.94
CA VAL A 85 -6.72 23.72 -3.00
C VAL A 85 -6.55 22.37 -3.71
N ASN A 86 -6.02 22.39 -4.94
CA ASN A 86 -5.67 21.19 -5.68
C ASN A 86 -4.58 20.39 -4.94
N LYS A 87 -4.80 19.08 -4.74
CA LYS A 87 -3.87 18.18 -4.05
C LYS A 87 -2.44 18.25 -4.63
N ASN A 88 -2.31 18.37 -5.95
CA ASN A 88 -1.00 18.43 -6.60
C ASN A 88 -0.19 19.67 -6.17
N VAL A 89 -0.86 20.79 -5.91
CA VAL A 89 -0.23 22.03 -5.43
C VAL A 89 0.26 21.87 -4.00
N LEU A 90 -0.54 21.23 -3.13
CA LEU A 90 -0.11 20.93 -1.75
C LEU A 90 1.11 20.04 -1.71
N VAL A 91 1.12 18.98 -2.52
CA VAL A 91 2.28 18.08 -2.63
C VAL A 91 3.51 18.84 -3.13
N LEU A 92 3.36 19.72 -4.12
CA LEU A 92 4.45 20.56 -4.64
C LEU A 92 5.06 21.45 -3.55
N ILE A 93 4.22 22.19 -2.80
CA ILE A 93 4.66 23.07 -1.73
C ILE A 93 5.39 22.26 -0.65
N LYS A 94 4.79 21.16 -0.20
CA LYS A 94 5.36 20.28 0.82
C LYS A 94 6.73 19.77 0.41
N ASN A 95 6.84 19.22 -0.80
CA ASN A 95 8.08 18.66 -1.30
C ASN A 95 9.19 19.74 -1.41
N LYS A 96 8.82 20.98 -1.79
CA LYS A 96 9.78 22.09 -1.86
C LYS A 96 10.24 22.59 -0.50
N LEU A 97 9.39 22.52 0.52
CA LEU A 97 9.75 22.88 1.89
C LEU A 97 10.56 21.77 2.59
N SER A 98 10.31 20.50 2.25
CA SER A 98 11.06 19.37 2.80
C SER A 98 12.43 19.17 2.15
N ASP A 99 12.63 19.65 0.93
CA ASP A 99 13.94 19.61 0.26
C ASP A 99 14.87 20.62 0.96
N PRO A 100 15.97 20.18 1.61
CA PRO A 100 16.98 21.10 2.10
C PRO A 100 17.73 21.62 0.88
N LYS A 101 17.23 22.67 0.24
CA LYS A 101 17.97 23.28 -0.87
C LYS A 101 19.29 23.83 -0.31
N PRO A 102 20.45 23.47 -0.90
CA PRO A 102 21.72 24.05 -0.51
C PRO A 102 21.66 25.56 -0.77
N ARG A 103 22.24 26.30 0.19
CA ARG A 103 22.39 27.76 0.17
C ARG A 103 22.91 28.28 -1.17
#